data_AF-A0A9E1ZTP1-F1
#
_entry.id   AF-A0A9E1ZTP1-F1
#
_cell.length_a   1.000
_cell.length_b   1.000
_cell.length_c   1.000
_cell.angle_alpha   90.00
_cell.angle_beta   90.00
_cell.angle_gamma   90.00
#
_symmetry.space_group_name_H-M   'P 1'
#
loop_
_entity.id
_entity.type
_entity.pdbx_description
1 polymer ?
#
loop_
_entity_poly.entity_id
_entity_poly.type
_entity_poly.pdbx_seq_one_letter_code
_entity_poly.pdbx_strand_id
1 'polypeptide(L)'
;MNRVFQSHIAMLVFSILIAGSFSLGSMVANDISPIALTAVRFVLAAFIVGSIALFSGSIARKELTASWRYFVLGSTFSLYFILMFEGLKTASPVSAVAVF
;
A
#
# COMPACT_ATOMS: atom_id res chain seq x y z
N MET A 1 -28.93 4.11 7.88
CA MET A 1 -27.56 4.62 8.17
C MET A 1 -27.20 5.64 7.10
N ASN A 2 -26.74 6.84 7.47
CA ASN A 2 -26.46 7.91 6.51
C ASN A 2 -25.14 7.64 5.75
N ARG A 3 -25.11 7.79 4.41
CA ARG A 3 -23.92 7.49 3.58
C ARG A 3 -22.70 8.32 3.98
N VAL A 4 -22.95 9.55 4.45
CA VAL A 4 -21.91 10.45 4.96
C VAL A 4 -21.21 9.82 6.16
N PHE A 5 -21.97 9.35 7.15
CA PHE A 5 -21.43 8.71 8.34
C PHE A 5 -20.62 7.44 8.03
N GLN A 6 -21.10 6.62 7.09
CA GLN A 6 -20.35 5.43 6.62
C GLN A 6 -19.01 5.81 5.98
N SER A 7 -18.99 6.88 5.18
CA SER A 7 -17.75 7.37 4.55
C SER A 7 -16.76 7.90 5.59
N HIS A 8 -17.25 8.59 6.62
CA HIS A 8 -16.39 9.07 7.72
C HIS A 8 -15.78 7.91 8.51
N ILE A 9 -16.56 6.87 8.81
CA ILE A 9 -16.03 5.67 9.46
C ILE A 9 -15.02 4.97 8.55
N ALA A 10 -15.30 4.84 7.25
CA ALA A 10 -14.36 4.24 6.32
C ALA A 10 -13.02 4.99 6.28
N MET A 11 -13.06 6.33 6.27
CA MET A 11 -11.86 7.17 6.36
C MET A 11 -11.14 7.00 7.70
N LEU A 12 -11.86 6.92 8.82
CA LEU A 12 -11.25 6.70 10.14
C LEU A 12 -10.52 5.35 10.20
N VAL A 13 -11.16 4.28 9.73
CA VAL A 13 -10.58 2.94 9.68
C VAL A 13 -9.36 2.92 8.76
N PHE A 14 -9.46 3.55 7.59
CA PHE A 14 -8.34 3.69 6.66
C PHE A 14 -7.14 4.38 7.33
N SER A 15 -7.36 5.52 7.99
CA SER A 15 -6.31 6.26 8.69
C SER A 15 -5.66 5.44 9.80
N ILE A 16 -6.46 4.70 10.60
CA ILE A 16 -5.94 3.80 11.65
C ILE A 16 -5.06 2.70 11.05
N LEU A 17 -5.51 2.06 9.97
CA LEU A 17 -4.76 1.00 9.29
C LEU A 17 -3.43 1.51 8.72
N ILE A 18 -3.45 2.67 8.07
CA ILE A 18 -2.24 3.28 7.51
C ILE A 18 -1.29 3.68 8.64
N ALA A 19 -1.72 4.47 9.63
CA ALA A 19 -0.87 4.91 10.73
C ALA A 19 -0.27 3.73 11.53
N GLY A 20 -1.07 2.70 11.79
CA GLY A 20 -0.61 1.48 12.46
C GLY A 20 0.45 0.73 11.64
N SER A 21 0.27 0.64 10.32
CA SER A 21 1.22 -0.05 9.43
C SER A 21 2.61 0.61 9.42
N PHE A 22 2.70 1.93 9.58
CA PHE A 22 3.99 2.65 9.64
C PHE A 22 4.75 2.41 10.93
N SER A 23 4.04 2.45 12.06
CA SER A 23 4.61 2.15 13.37
C SER A 23 5.18 0.72 13.39
N LEU A 24 4.40 -0.26 12.93
CA LEU A 24 4.85 -1.64 12.75
C LEU A 24 6.03 -1.74 11.76
N GLY A 25 5.96 -1.02 10.65
CA GLY A 25 7.02 -0.99 9.63
C GLY A 25 8.37 -0.52 10.18
N SER A 26 8.36 0.49 11.07
CA SER A 26 9.59 1.01 11.67
C SER A 26 10.29 0.02 12.59
N MET A 27 9.53 -0.83 13.30
CA MET A 27 10.10 -1.86 14.18
C MET A 27 10.87 -2.92 13.40
N VAL A 28 10.44 -3.22 12.16
CA VAL A 28 11.04 -4.27 11.32
C VAL A 28 11.99 -3.71 10.25
N ALA A 29 12.02 -2.38 10.05
CA ALA A 29 12.79 -1.71 9.00
C ALA A 29 14.32 -1.95 9.10
N ASN A 30 14.84 -2.17 10.31
CA ASN A 30 16.26 -2.47 10.53
C ASN A 30 16.59 -3.97 10.44
N ASP A 31 15.59 -4.84 10.60
CA ASP A 31 15.79 -6.30 10.65
C ASP A 31 15.67 -6.96 9.27
N ILE A 32 14.88 -6.36 8.36
CA ILE A 32 14.60 -6.91 7.04
C ILE A 32 14.90 -5.86 5.97
N SER A 33 15.50 -6.28 4.85
CA SER A 33 15.77 -5.36 3.75
C SER A 33 14.47 -4.69 3.24
N PRO A 34 14.48 -3.37 3.00
CA PRO A 34 13.33 -2.63 2.46
C PRO A 34 12.75 -3.21 1.17
N ILE A 35 13.61 -3.74 0.30
CA ILE A 35 13.22 -4.45 -0.92
C ILE A 35 12.41 -5.70 -0.59
N ALA A 36 12.85 -6.53 0.35
CA ALA A 36 12.14 -7.74 0.73
C ALA A 36 10.78 -7.42 1.37
N LEU A 37 10.73 -6.45 2.29
CA LEU A 37 9.47 -6.00 2.91
C LEU A 37 8.47 -5.49 1.87
N THR A 38 8.93 -4.65 0.93
CA THR A 38 8.08 -4.09 -0.12
C THR A 38 7.61 -5.17 -1.10
N ALA A 39 8.50 -6.10 -1.47
CA ALA A 39 8.16 -7.20 -2.35
C ALA A 39 7.07 -8.10 -1.75
N VAL A 40 7.23 -8.53 -0.50
CA VAL A 40 6.21 -9.33 0.21
C VAL A 40 4.90 -8.57 0.31
N ARG A 41 4.93 -7.27 0.66
CA ARG A 41 3.74 -6.42 0.71
C ARG A 41 2.99 -6.38 -0.61
N PHE A 42 3.70 -6.20 -1.72
CA PHE A 42 3.07 -6.10 -3.04
C PHE A 42 2.60 -7.45 -3.58
N VAL A 43 3.32 -8.54 -3.32
CA VAL A 43 2.86 -9.90 -3.64
C VAL A 43 1.56 -10.21 -2.89
N LEU A 44 1.53 -9.91 -1.58
CA LEU A 44 0.33 -10.13 -0.77
C LEU A 44 -0.84 -9.26 -1.24
N ALA A 45 -0.59 -7.98 -1.54
CA ALA A 45 -1.61 -7.08 -2.07
C ALA A 45 -2.13 -7.54 -3.43
N ALA A 46 -1.25 -7.96 -4.34
CA ALA A 46 -1.62 -8.50 -5.65
C ALA A 46 -2.48 -9.77 -5.49
N PHE A 47 -2.14 -10.65 -4.56
CA PHE A 47 -2.91 -11.86 -4.29
C PHE A 47 -4.30 -11.54 -3.71
N ILE A 48 -4.38 -10.69 -2.67
CA ILE A 48 -5.64 -10.33 -2.02
C ILE A 48 -6.55 -9.55 -2.98
N VAL A 49 -6.05 -8.44 -3.53
CA VAL A 49 -6.84 -7.56 -4.41
C VAL A 49 -7.14 -8.25 -5.73
N GLY A 50 -6.18 -9.00 -6.29
CA GLY A 50 -6.37 -9.77 -7.51
C GLY A 50 -7.44 -10.85 -7.35
N SER A 51 -7.44 -11.57 -6.23
CA SER A 51 -8.49 -12.55 -5.92
C SER A 51 -9.86 -11.88 -5.83
N ILE A 52 -9.97 -10.78 -5.08
CA ILE A 52 -11.23 -10.02 -4.96
C ILE A 52 -11.73 -9.55 -6.33
N ALA A 53 -10.84 -9.00 -7.16
CA ALA A 53 -11.19 -8.51 -8.49
C ALA A 53 -11.62 -9.64 -9.45
N LEU A 54 -11.01 -10.83 -9.35
CA LEU A 54 -11.42 -12.01 -10.10
C LEU A 54 -12.80 -12.50 -9.66
N PHE A 55 -13.05 -12.58 -8.35
CA PHE A 55 -14.34 -13.03 -7.81
C PHE A 55 -15.47 -12.00 -7.98
N SER A 56 -15.16 -10.71 -8.07
CA SER A 56 -16.15 -9.64 -8.29
C SER A 56 -16.62 -9.55 -9.74
N GLY A 57 -15.98 -10.27 -10.67
CA GLY A 57 -16.30 -10.21 -12.10
C GLY A 57 -16.06 -8.84 -12.74
N SER A 58 -15.32 -7.95 -12.07
CA SER A 58 -15.17 -6.54 -12.48
C SER A 58 -14.06 -6.32 -13.52
N ILE A 59 -13.34 -7.37 -13.92
CA ILE A 59 -12.22 -7.26 -14.87
C ILE A 59 -12.75 -7.31 -16.30
N ALA A 60 -12.89 -6.15 -16.92
CA ALA A 60 -13.22 -6.04 -18.34
C ALA A 60 -11.97 -6.23 -19.22
N ARG A 61 -12.11 -6.85 -20.41
CA ARG A 61 -11.00 -6.98 -21.39
C ARG A 61 -10.38 -5.64 -21.79
N LYS A 62 -11.14 -4.54 -21.70
CA LYS A 62 -10.65 -3.18 -21.96
C LYS A 62 -9.53 -2.77 -21.00
N GLU A 63 -9.55 -3.23 -19.75
CA GLU A 63 -8.51 -2.91 -18.75
C GLU A 63 -7.13 -3.44 -19.18
N LEU A 64 -7.08 -4.53 -19.96
CA LEU A 64 -5.84 -5.14 -20.43
C LEU A 64 -5.22 -4.47 -21.66
N THR A 65 -5.92 -3.49 -22.27
CA THR A 65 -5.42 -2.85 -23.51
C THR A 65 -4.19 -1.96 -23.27
N ALA A 66 -4.03 -1.43 -22.05
CA ALA A 66 -2.94 -0.52 -21.69
C ALA A 66 -2.16 -1.02 -20.47
N SER A 67 -1.84 -2.32 -20.43
CA SER A 67 -1.21 -2.97 -19.27
C SER A 67 0.12 -2.34 -18.82
N TRP A 68 0.85 -1.67 -19.72
CA TRP A 68 2.07 -0.94 -19.39
C TRP A 68 1.84 0.14 -18.31
N ARG A 69 0.63 0.72 -18.22
CA ARG A 69 0.26 1.71 -17.20
C ARG A 69 0.36 1.11 -15.80
N TYR A 70 -0.04 -0.15 -15.63
CA TYR A 70 0.06 -0.84 -14.34
C TYR A 70 1.51 -1.10 -13.94
N PHE A 71 2.39 -1.40 -14.91
CA PHE A 71 3.82 -1.51 -14.65
C PHE A 71 4.43 -0.18 -14.21
N VAL A 72 4.09 0.92 -14.87
CA VAL A 72 4.60 2.25 -14.48
C VAL A 72 4.08 2.64 -13.10
N LEU A 73 2.78 2.51 -12.86
CA LEU A 73 2.19 2.81 -11.54
C LEU A 73 2.79 1.94 -10.44
N GLY A 74 2.86 0.62 -10.66
CA GLY A 74 3.44 -0.32 -9.70
C GLY A 74 4.92 -0.06 -9.42
N SER A 75 5.70 0.29 -10.45
CA SER A 75 7.13 0.60 -10.29
C SER A 75 7.32 1.90 -9.49
N THR A 76 6.57 2.95 -9.81
CA THR A 76 6.61 4.22 -9.05
C THR A 76 6.23 4.00 -7.59
N PHE A 77 5.17 3.22 -7.33
CA PHE A 77 4.75 2.87 -5.98
C PHE A 77 5.82 2.06 -5.25
N SER A 78 6.43 1.08 -5.92
CA SER A 78 7.47 0.23 -5.33
C SER A 78 8.70 1.04 -4.96
N LEU A 79 9.18 1.90 -5.87
CA LEU A 79 10.31 2.79 -5.61
C LEU A 79 10.05 3.69 -4.41
N TYR A 80 8.87 4.29 -4.36
CA TYR A 80 8.45 5.12 -3.24
C TYR A 80 8.51 4.35 -1.91
N PHE A 81 7.93 3.15 -1.82
CA PHE A 81 7.93 2.36 -0.59
C PHE A 81 9.33 1.88 -0.18
N ILE A 82 10.16 1.48 -1.14
CA ILE A 82 11.54 1.07 -0.87
C ILE A 82 12.33 2.25 -0.28
N LEU A 83 12.25 3.43 -0.90
CA LEU A 83 12.93 4.63 -0.43
C LEU A 83 12.39 5.10 0.93
N MET A 84 11.08 4.98 1.15
CA MET A 84 10.44 5.29 2.42
C MET A 84 10.93 4.36 3.54
N PHE A 85 11.03 3.05 3.29
CA PHE A 85 11.56 2.09 4.26
C PHE A 85 13.06 2.25 4.51
N GLU A 86 13.84 2.62 3.48
CA GLU A 86 15.23 3.05 3.69
C GLU A 86 15.30 4.32 4.55
N GLY A 87 14.43 5.30 4.30
CA GLY A 87 14.32 6.50 5.13
C GLY A 87 13.98 6.19 6.60
N LEU A 88 13.08 5.22 6.84
CA LEU A 88 12.70 4.78 8.19
C LEU A 88 13.86 4.21 9.02
N LYS A 89 14.97 3.78 8.39
CA LYS A 89 16.18 3.40 9.14
C LYS A 89 16.86 4.59 9.82
N THR A 90 16.58 5.81 9.38
CA THR A 90 17.25 7.05 9.84
C THR A 90 16.30 8.11 10.39
N ALA A 91 15.03 8.10 9.97
CA ALA A 91 14.04 9.11 10.31
C ALA A 91 12.98 8.57 11.27
N SER A 92 12.35 9.45 12.05
CA SER A 92 11.26 9.06 12.93
C SER A 92 10.03 8.61 12.11
N PRO A 93 9.26 7.61 12.59
CA PRO A 93 8.04 7.17 11.91
C PRO A 93 7.00 8.28 11.76
N VAL A 94 6.96 9.22 12.72
CA VAL A 94 6.04 10.37 12.69
C VAL A 94 6.37 11.30 11.53
N SER A 95 7.66 11.60 11.30
CA SER A 95 8.10 12.42 10.17
C SER A 95 7.88 11.72 8.84
N ALA A 96 8.09 10.41 8.76
CA ALA A 96 7.85 9.62 7.54
C ALA A 96 6.36 9.57 7.17
N VAL A 97 5.47 9.44 8.15
CA VAL A 97 4.01 9.47 7.93
C VAL A 97 3.52 10.84 7.45
N ALA A 98 4.17 11.94 7.84
CA ALA A 98 3.76 13.29 7.41
C ALA A 98 3.92 13.55 5.89
N VAL A 99 4.69 12.71 5.18
CA VAL A 99 4.86 12.78 3.72
C VAL A 99 3.73 12.03 2.98
N PHE A 100 2.91 11.26 3.70
CA PHE A 100 1.78 10.49 3.19
C PHE A 100 0.46 11.28 3.26
#